data_AF-A0AAV5VWE9-F1
#
_entry.id   AF-A0AAV5VWE9-F1
#
_cell.length_a   1.000
_cell.length_b   1.000
_cell.length_c   1.000
_cell.angle_alpha   90.00
_cell.angle_beta   90.00
_cell.angle_gamma   90.00
#
_symmetry.space_group_name_H-M   'P 1'
#
loop_
_entity.id
_entity.type
_entity.pdbx_description
1 polymer ?
#
loop_
_entity_poly.entity_id
_entity_poly.type
_entity_poly.pdbx_seq_one_letter_code
_entity_poly.pdbx_strand_id
1 'polypeptide(L)'
;AYEHGVGVVAHLMSALAFYLMATKTPDSSRPLTRYLMLVQAAITLTDFNIGVLFCPIVLLPAPASLCLGLLCYFGVQGHIALTITFCSIVSVAVSIVLCFHFKYTTVVEMTKYRHIPVC
;
A
#
# COMPACT_ATOMS: atom_id res chain seq x y z
N ALA A 1 10.64 17.33 11.30
CA ALA A 1 10.50 16.38 12.43
C ALA A 1 9.19 15.60 12.37
N TYR A 2 8.03 16.27 12.26
CA TYR A 2 6.70 15.63 12.18
C TYR A 2 6.58 14.62 11.01
N GLU A 3 6.95 15.03 9.79
CA GLU A 3 6.88 14.21 8.57
C GLU A 3 7.68 12.90 8.70
N HIS A 4 8.89 12.97 9.27
CA HIS A 4 9.72 11.79 9.54
C HIS A 4 9.11 10.88 10.62
N GLY A 5 8.47 11.45 11.64
CA GLY A 5 7.78 10.68 12.68
C GLY A 5 6.61 9.89 12.12
N VAL A 6 5.80 10.50 11.26
CA VAL A 6 4.69 9.83 10.56
C VAL A 6 5.20 8.71 9.66
N GLY A 7 6.28 8.95 8.92
CA GLY A 7 6.90 7.92 8.07
C GLY A 7 7.41 6.70 8.86
N VAL A 8 8.06 6.92 10.01
CA VAL A 8 8.54 5.83 10.88
C VAL A 8 7.38 5.02 11.45
N VAL A 9 6.33 5.67 11.94
CA VAL A 9 5.14 4.97 12.47
C VAL A 9 4.44 4.17 11.37
N ALA A 10 4.30 4.73 10.16
CA ALA A 10 3.73 4.04 9.02
C ALA A 10 4.53 2.79 8.65
N HIS A 11 5.87 2.87 8.65
CA HIS A 11 6.73 1.72 8.40
C HIS A 11 6.65 0.64 9.48
N LEU A 12 6.60 1.03 10.76
CA LEU A 12 6.41 0.09 11.87
C LEU A 12 5.06 -0.62 11.78
N MET A 13 3.99 0.11 11.46
CA MET A 13 2.66 -0.47 11.24
C MET A 13 2.66 -1.44 10.05
N SER A 14 3.33 -1.07 8.96
CA SER A 14 3.39 -1.91 7.77
C SER A 14 4.25 -3.17 7.98
N ALA A 15 5.35 -3.06 8.73
CA ALA A 15 6.16 -4.20 9.16
C ALA A 15 5.37 -5.13 10.09
N LEU A 16 4.58 -4.58 11.02
CA LEU A 16 3.69 -5.35 11.88
C LEU A 16 2.61 -6.07 11.08
N ALA A 17 2.02 -5.41 10.08
CA ALA A 17 1.04 -6.02 9.18
C ALA A 17 1.66 -7.20 8.41
N PHE A 18 2.87 -7.04 7.91
CA PHE A 18 3.61 -8.10 7.23
C PHE A 18 3.91 -9.27 8.19
N TYR A 19 4.34 -8.96 9.42
CA TYR A 19 4.59 -9.95 10.45
C TYR A 19 3.34 -10.75 10.83
N LEU A 20 2.21 -10.07 11.02
CA LEU A 20 0.92 -10.71 11.32
C LEU A 20 0.44 -11.57 10.15
N MET A 21 0.59 -11.11 8.91
CA MET A 21 0.26 -11.90 7.72
C MET A 21 1.15 -13.13 7.57
N ALA A 22 2.44 -13.05 7.89
CA ALA A 22 3.36 -14.17 7.83
C ALA A 22 3.15 -15.20 8.96
N THR A 23 2.83 -14.74 10.18
CA THR A 23 2.80 -15.60 11.38
C THR A 23 1.42 -16.10 11.78
N LYS A 24 0.34 -15.35 11.49
CA LYS A 24 -1.02 -15.66 11.96
C LYS A 24 -1.98 -16.08 10.86
N THR A 25 -1.58 -16.13 9.59
CA THR A 25 -2.47 -16.54 8.51
C THR A 25 -2.52 -18.07 8.37
N PRO A 26 -3.70 -18.70 8.49
CA PRO A 26 -3.85 -20.15 8.39
C PRO A 26 -3.59 -20.69 6.98
N ASP A 27 -2.98 -21.87 6.92
CA ASP A 27 -2.46 -22.56 5.72
C ASP A 27 -3.51 -22.80 4.62
N SER A 28 -4.79 -22.86 5.00
CA SER A 28 -5.94 -23.07 4.09
C SER A 28 -6.14 -21.95 3.05
N SER A 29 -5.42 -20.82 3.14
CA SER A 29 -5.59 -19.67 2.24
C SER A 29 -4.29 -19.18 1.57
N ARG A 30 -3.28 -20.07 1.45
CA ARG A 30 -1.95 -19.78 0.84
C ARG A 30 -1.95 -18.85 -0.39
N PRO A 31 -2.79 -19.03 -1.44
CA PRO A 31 -2.77 -18.12 -2.60
C PRO A 31 -3.25 -16.70 -2.25
N LEU A 32 -4.28 -16.57 -1.40
CA LEU A 32 -4.76 -15.28 -0.89
C LEU A 32 -3.68 -14.59 -0.04
N THR A 33 -3.02 -15.32 0.85
CA THR A 33 -1.96 -14.79 1.72
C THR A 33 -0.79 -14.26 0.89
N ARG A 34 -0.39 -14.99 -0.16
CA ARG A 34 0.72 -14.58 -1.04
C ARG A 34 0.38 -13.30 -1.82
N TYR A 35 -0.87 -13.18 -2.26
CA TYR A 35 -1.36 -11.97 -2.92
C TYR A 35 -1.40 -10.78 -1.96
N LEU A 36 -1.91 -10.98 -0.73
CA LEU A 36 -1.93 -9.94 0.31
C LEU A 36 -0.52 -9.47 0.69
N MET A 37 0.46 -10.38 0.77
CA MET A 37 1.85 -10.01 1.01
C MET A 37 2.44 -9.15 -0.13
N LEU A 38 2.12 -9.46 -1.39
CA LEU A 38 2.53 -8.63 -2.54
C LEU A 38 1.89 -7.25 -2.51
N VAL A 39 0.60 -7.17 -2.17
CA VAL A 39 -0.11 -5.89 -2.02
C VAL A 39 0.50 -5.07 -0.87
N GLN A 40 0.77 -5.70 0.28
CA GLN A 40 1.40 -5.03 1.41
C GLN A 40 2.81 -4.53 1.05
N ALA A 41 3.59 -5.33 0.30
CA ALA A 41 4.91 -4.93 -0.18
C ALA A 41 4.83 -3.72 -1.13
N ALA A 42 3.83 -3.69 -2.03
CA ALA A 42 3.59 -2.54 -2.90
C ALA A 42 3.23 -1.28 -2.10
N ILE A 43 2.39 -1.41 -1.08
CA ILE A 43 2.02 -0.31 -0.17
C ILE A 43 3.27 0.21 0.56
N THR A 44 4.08 -0.66 1.18
CA THR A 44 5.33 -0.24 1.85
C THR A 44 6.28 0.49 0.91
N LEU A 45 6.39 0.04 -0.34
CA LEU A 45 7.28 0.66 -1.31
C LEU A 45 6.76 2.06 -1.69
N THR A 46 5.45 2.24 -1.82
CA THR A 46 4.83 3.54 -2.06
C THR A 46 5.00 4.45 -0.84
N ASP A 47 4.79 3.96 0.39
CA ASP A 47 5.05 4.72 1.62
C ASP A 47 6.50 5.19 1.70
N PHE A 48 7.46 4.34 1.32
CA PHE A 48 8.87 4.73 1.27
C PHE A 48 9.14 5.80 0.20
N ASN A 49 8.53 5.66 -0.99
CA ASN A 49 8.63 6.65 -2.05
C ASN A 49 8.10 8.02 -1.60
N ILE A 50 6.94 8.06 -0.94
CA ILE A 50 6.33 9.31 -0.48
C ILE A 50 7.06 9.86 0.76
N GLY A 51 7.38 9.02 1.73
CA GLY A 51 7.89 9.43 3.04
C GLY A 51 9.39 9.71 3.11
N VAL A 52 10.19 9.17 2.18
CA VAL A 52 11.66 9.35 2.15
C VAL A 52 12.14 9.98 0.85
N LEU A 53 11.60 9.52 -0.28
CA LEU A 53 12.11 9.90 -1.59
C LEU A 53 11.57 11.26 -2.06
N PHE A 54 10.27 11.52 -1.86
CA PHE A 54 9.62 12.74 -2.32
C PHE A 54 9.34 13.77 -1.21
N CYS A 55 8.88 13.33 -0.03
CA CYS A 55 8.44 14.16 1.09
C CYS A 55 7.66 15.42 0.62
N PRO A 56 6.51 15.26 -0.05
CA PRO A 56 5.80 16.39 -0.61
C PRO A 56 5.15 17.23 0.49
N ILE A 57 5.59 18.47 0.65
CA ILE A 57 4.83 19.46 1.42
C ILE A 57 3.76 20.05 0.50
N VAL A 58 2.49 19.77 0.79
CA VAL A 58 1.33 20.32 0.08
C VAL A 58 1.16 21.78 0.47
N LEU A 59 1.27 22.69 -0.50
CA LEU A 59 1.23 24.12 -0.27
C LEU A 59 -0.17 24.69 -0.56
N LEU A 60 -1.09 24.59 0.39
CA LEU A 60 -2.41 25.23 0.24
C LEU A 60 -2.27 26.77 0.14
N PRO A 61 -2.98 27.46 -0.78
CA PRO A 61 -4.06 26.98 -1.66
C PRO A 61 -3.62 26.56 -3.07
N ALA A 62 -2.34 26.61 -3.41
CA ALA A 62 -1.86 26.21 -4.72
C ALA A 62 -1.82 24.68 -4.83
N PRO A 63 -2.18 24.07 -5.98
CA PRO A 63 -1.93 22.65 -6.23
C PRO A 63 -0.45 22.42 -6.54
N ALA A 64 0.42 22.86 -5.63
CA ALA A 64 1.86 22.73 -5.70
C ALA A 64 2.34 21.87 -4.54
N SER A 65 3.25 20.95 -4.84
CA SER A 65 4.00 20.21 -3.84
C SER A 65 5.47 20.62 -3.92
N LEU A 66 6.06 20.93 -2.78
CA LEU A 66 7.50 21.12 -2.68
C LEU A 66 8.15 19.76 -2.50
N CYS A 67 9.10 19.43 -3.37
CA CYS A 67 9.95 18.26 -3.23
C CYS A 67 11.03 18.56 -2.18
N LEU A 68 10.93 17.97 -1.00
CA LEU A 68 11.95 18.09 0.06
C LEU A 68 12.70 16.78 0.32
N GLY A 69 12.32 15.70 -0.38
CA GLY A 69 12.95 14.39 -0.23
C GLY A 69 14.26 14.24 -1.00
N LEU A 70 14.79 13.02 -0.96
CA LEU A 70 16.07 12.66 -1.58
C LEU A 70 16.11 12.92 -3.09
N LEU A 71 14.98 12.81 -3.81
CA LEU A 71 14.92 13.09 -5.25
C LEU A 71 15.21 14.57 -5.56
N CYS A 72 14.82 15.50 -4.69
CA CYS A 72 15.15 16.91 -4.87
C CYS A 72 16.63 17.18 -4.61
N TYR A 73 17.23 16.46 -3.64
CA TYR A 73 18.66 16.55 -3.35
C TYR A 73 19.52 16.13 -4.55
N PHE A 74 19.09 15.10 -5.28
CA PHE A 74 19.74 14.67 -6.53
C PHE A 74 19.46 15.58 -7.75
N GLY A 75 18.73 16.69 -7.57
CA GLY A 75 18.45 17.64 -8.65
C GLY A 75 17.40 17.17 -9.66
N VAL A 76 16.58 16.18 -9.30
CA VAL A 76 15.50 15.70 -10.17
C VAL A 76 14.40 16.76 -10.25
N GLN A 77 13.91 17.03 -11.47
CA GLN A 77 12.78 17.94 -11.68
C GLN A 77 11.56 17.48 -10.88
N GLY A 78 10.97 18.38 -10.10
CA GLY A 78 9.80 18.09 -9.26
C GLY A 78 8.62 17.50 -10.05
N HIS A 79 8.51 17.83 -11.34
CA HIS A 79 7.47 17.30 -12.23
C HIS A 79 7.57 15.77 -12.45
N ILE A 80 8.79 15.24 -12.55
CA ILE A 80 9.04 13.81 -12.72
C ILE A 80 8.69 13.08 -11.43
N ALA A 81 9.17 13.63 -10.32
CA ALA A 81 8.95 13.08 -8.99
C ALA A 81 7.46 13.09 -8.58
N LEU A 82 6.72 14.13 -8.98
CA LEU A 82 5.26 14.19 -8.84
C LEU A 82 4.55 13.12 -9.67
N THR A 83 4.96 12.93 -10.93
CA THR A 83 4.39 11.90 -11.81
C THR A 83 4.61 10.49 -11.24
N ILE A 84 5.80 10.20 -10.73
CA ILE A 84 6.14 8.91 -10.08
C ILE A 84 5.27 8.70 -8.84
N THR A 85 5.11 9.74 -8.02
CA THR A 85 4.27 9.69 -6.82
C THR A 85 2.82 9.41 -7.18
N PHE A 86 2.26 10.11 -8.18
CA PHE A 86 0.89 9.90 -8.63
C PHE A 86 0.68 8.49 -9.17
N CYS A 87 1.60 7.99 -9.98
CA CYS A 87 1.58 6.62 -10.50
C CYS A 87 1.59 5.58 -9.37
N SER A 88 2.39 5.83 -8.32
CA SER A 88 2.49 4.96 -7.14
C SER A 88 1.21 4.95 -6.29
N ILE A 89 0.49 6.08 -6.21
CA ILE A 89 -0.81 6.14 -5.53
C ILE A 89 -1.87 5.34 -6.31
N VAL A 90 -1.89 5.50 -7.64
CA VAL A 90 -2.83 4.75 -8.51
C VAL A 90 -2.56 3.25 -8.43
N SER A 91 -1.31 2.81 -8.43
CA SER A 91 -0.97 1.38 -8.32
C SER A 91 -1.41 0.79 -6.97
N VAL A 92 -1.30 1.54 -5.87
CA VAL A 92 -1.85 1.15 -4.57
C VAL A 92 -3.37 1.06 -4.60
N ALA A 93 -4.07 2.03 -5.20
CA ALA A 93 -5.53 1.98 -5.34
C ALA A 93 -5.98 0.73 -6.10
N VAL A 94 -5.34 0.42 -7.23
CA VAL A 94 -5.62 -0.81 -8.01
C VAL A 94 -5.36 -2.06 -7.15
N SER A 95 -4.27 -2.09 -6.38
CA SER A 95 -3.94 -3.22 -5.51
C SER A 95 -4.99 -3.46 -4.42
N ILE A 96 -5.54 -2.38 -3.85
CA ILE A 96 -6.64 -2.45 -2.88
C ILE A 96 -7.92 -2.98 -3.53
N VAL A 97 -8.29 -2.50 -4.73
CA VAL A 97 -9.46 -2.98 -5.46
C VAL A 97 -9.34 -4.48 -5.79
N LEU A 98 -8.17 -4.91 -6.26
CA LEU A 98 -7.92 -6.32 -6.54
C LEU A 98 -7.95 -7.18 -5.26
N CYS A 99 -7.49 -6.64 -4.13
CA CYS A 99 -7.60 -7.30 -2.83
C CYS A 99 -9.08 -7.54 -2.45
N PHE A 100 -9.94 -6.52 -2.61
CA PHE A 100 -11.38 -6.66 -2.38
C PHE A 100 -12.01 -7.68 -3.31
N HIS A 101 -11.67 -7.65 -4.60
CA HIS A 101 -12.15 -8.61 -5.58
C HIS A 101 -11.76 -10.05 -5.19
N PHE A 102 -10.49 -10.28 -4.83
CA PHE A 102 -10.01 -11.60 -4.45
C PHE A 102 -10.67 -12.11 -3.16
N LYS A 103 -10.86 -11.23 -2.15
CA LYS A 103 -11.63 -11.55 -0.94
C LYS A 103 -13.05 -11.98 -1.28
N TYR A 104 -13.72 -11.22 -2.15
CA TYR A 104 -15.08 -11.52 -2.58
C TYR A 104 -15.16 -12.88 -3.31
N THR A 105 -14.30 -13.12 -4.30
CA THR A 105 -14.22 -14.39 -5.01
C THR A 105 -13.99 -15.57 -4.06
N THR A 106 -13.09 -15.41 -3.08
CA THR A 106 -12.83 -16.46 -2.08
C THR A 106 -14.07 -16.78 -1.26
N VAL A 107 -14.80 -15.77 -0.79
CA VAL A 107 -16.04 -15.97 -0.01
C VAL A 107 -17.11 -16.66 -0.86
N VAL A 108 -17.29 -16.24 -2.11
CA VAL A 108 -18.27 -16.85 -3.04
C VAL A 108 -17.94 -18.33 -3.27
N GLU A 109 -16.69 -18.67 -3.55
CA GLU A 109 -16.28 -20.07 -3.73
C GLU A 109 -16.52 -20.90 -2.47
N MET A 110 -16.19 -20.38 -1.27
CA MET A 110 -16.47 -21.07 -0.01
C MET A 110 -17.96 -21.27 0.25
N THR A 111 -18.81 -20.37 -0.24
CA THR A 111 -20.27 -20.48 -0.11
C THR A 111 -20.84 -21.52 -1.08
N LYS A 112 -20.23 -21.67 -2.27
CA LYS A 112 -20.62 -22.65 -3.29
C LYS A 112 -20.42 -24.11 -2.83
N TYR A 113 -19.38 -24.39 -2.03
CA TYR A 113 -19.13 -25.72 -1.48
C TYR A 113 -19.87 -26.00 -0.17
N ARG A 114 -20.39 -24.97 0.50
CA ARG A 114 -21.24 -25.15 1.67
C ARG A 114 -22.68 -25.33 1.19
N HIS A 115 -23.05 -26.56 0.85
CA HIS A 115 -24.44 -26.96 0.71
C HIS A 115 -25.10 -26.77 2.09
N ILE A 116 -25.71 -25.60 2.31
CA ILE A 116 -26.48 -25.32 3.52
C ILE A 116 -27.73 -26.21 3.39
N PRO A 117 -27.95 -27.23 4.25
CA PRO A 117 -29.22 -27.93 4.24
C PRO A 117 -30.28 -26.91 4.63
N VAL A 118 -31.09 -26.51 3.66
CA VAL A 118 -32.37 -25.84 3.90
C VAL A 118 -33.26 -26.90 4.55
N CYS A 119 -33.50 -26.75 5.86
CA CYS A 119 -34.54 -27.48 6.59
C CYS A 119 -35.92 -26.99 6.16
#